data_AF-A0A957MA05-F1
#
_entry.id   AF-A0A957MA05-F1
#
_cell.length_a   1.000
_cell.length_b   1.000
_cell.length_c   1.000
_cell.angle_alpha   90.00
_cell.angle_beta   90.00
_cell.angle_gamma   90.00
#
_symmetry.space_group_name_H-M   'P 1'
#
loop_
_entity.id
_entity.type
_entity.pdbx_description
1 polymer ?
#
loop_
_entity_poly.entity_id
_entity_poly.type
_entity_poly.pdbx_seq_one_letter_code
_entity_poly.pdbx_strand_id
1 'polypeptide(L)'
;HSAADYAAGPSFAVVYTDELSEAALLRAIAAGHLYLSSGPALTLDARAGDGTRAMMGDSIGQDATFEASWQACPPGATLRIIANGCLLHAQDATEPGIHRWSMAPRAASWVTAELRSTAGELLAVTNPIFLSA
;
A
#
# COMPACT_ATOMS: atom_id res chain seq x y z
N HIS A 1 -18.34 -16.20 -9.27
CA HIS A 1 -18.86 -15.37 -8.17
C HIS A 1 -20.32 -15.05 -8.41
N SER A 2 -21.11 -14.94 -7.34
CA SER A 2 -22.54 -14.62 -7.39
C SER A 2 -22.80 -13.16 -7.04
N ALA A 3 -23.97 -12.61 -7.39
CA ALA A 3 -24.34 -11.24 -7.04
C ALA A 3 -24.45 -11.01 -5.52
N ALA A 4 -24.69 -12.06 -4.72
CA ALA A 4 -24.74 -11.99 -3.28
C ALA A 4 -23.36 -11.71 -2.65
N ASP A 5 -22.28 -12.14 -3.30
CA ASP A 5 -20.91 -11.92 -2.83
C ASP A 5 -20.55 -10.43 -2.87
N TYR A 6 -21.10 -9.64 -3.80
CA TYR A 6 -20.83 -8.20 -3.91
C TYR A 6 -21.55 -7.35 -2.86
N ALA A 7 -22.70 -7.80 -2.35
CA ALA A 7 -23.44 -7.12 -1.28
C ALA A 7 -22.73 -7.23 0.09
N ALA A 8 -21.83 -8.20 0.25
CA ALA A 8 -21.09 -8.44 1.49
C ALA A 8 -19.79 -7.61 1.61
N GLY A 9 -19.40 -6.86 0.59
CA GLY A 9 -18.16 -6.06 0.58
C GLY A 9 -16.87 -6.88 0.74
N PRO A 10 -16.64 -7.96 -0.04
CA PRO A 10 -15.47 -8.81 0.11
C PRO A 10 -14.20 -8.05 -0.21
N SER A 11 -13.16 -8.24 0.60
CA SER A 11 -11.81 -7.76 0.29
C SER A 11 -11.12 -8.71 -0.69
N PHE A 12 -10.40 -8.14 -1.64
CA PHE A 12 -9.61 -8.86 -2.63
C PHE A 12 -8.13 -8.60 -2.40
N ALA A 13 -7.29 -9.62 -2.64
CA ALA A 13 -5.87 -9.43 -2.83
C ALA A 13 -5.63 -8.91 -4.25
N VAL A 14 -5.16 -7.67 -4.37
CA VAL A 14 -4.77 -7.08 -5.65
C VAL A 14 -3.27 -7.31 -5.81
N VAL A 15 -2.91 -8.09 -6.83
CA VAL A 15 -1.52 -8.53 -7.07
C VAL A 15 -0.92 -7.71 -8.21
N TYR A 16 0.27 -7.17 -7.99
CA TYR A 16 1.04 -6.48 -9.01
C TYR A 16 1.99 -7.47 -9.70
N THR A 17 1.91 -7.58 -11.02
CA THR A 17 2.76 -8.46 -11.83
C THR A 17 3.09 -7.79 -13.15
N ASP A 18 4.32 -7.99 -13.63
CA ASP A 18 4.78 -7.45 -14.92
C ASP A 18 4.10 -8.15 -16.11
N GLU A 19 3.59 -9.37 -15.91
CA GLU A 19 2.98 -10.19 -16.95
C GLU A 19 1.70 -10.87 -16.44
N LEU A 20 0.72 -11.03 -17.32
CA LEU A 20 -0.50 -11.79 -17.03
C LEU A 20 -0.27 -13.29 -17.30
N SER A 21 0.53 -13.92 -16.44
CA SER A 21 0.78 -15.37 -16.44
C SER A 21 0.69 -15.94 -15.03
N GLU A 22 0.31 -17.21 -14.90
CA GLU A 22 0.24 -17.89 -13.61
C GLU A 22 1.59 -17.86 -12.87
N ALA A 23 2.69 -18.10 -13.60
CA ALA A 23 4.03 -18.07 -13.02
C ALA A 23 4.41 -16.68 -12.51
N ALA A 24 4.03 -15.61 -13.22
CA ALA A 24 4.30 -14.24 -12.78
C ALA A 24 3.45 -13.85 -11.57
N LEU A 25 2.17 -14.24 -11.56
CA LEU A 25 1.27 -14.07 -10.41
C LEU A 25 1.81 -14.76 -9.15
N LEU A 26 2.24 -16.02 -9.25
CA LEU A 26 2.78 -16.77 -8.11
C LEU A 26 4.07 -16.14 -7.56
N ARG A 27 4.95 -15.62 -8.44
CA ARG A 27 6.16 -14.90 -8.01
C ARG A 27 5.81 -13.61 -7.27
N ALA A 28 4.88 -12.81 -7.81
CA ALA A 28 4.43 -11.58 -7.18
C ALA A 28 3.80 -11.83 -5.80
N ILE A 29 2.97 -12.87 -5.68
CA ILE A 29 2.39 -13.27 -4.40
C ILE A 29 3.48 -13.68 -3.42
N ALA A 30 4.44 -14.49 -3.84
CA ALA A 30 5.56 -14.92 -3.00
C ALA A 30 6.46 -13.75 -2.56
N ALA A 31 6.63 -12.74 -3.41
CA ALA A 31 7.35 -11.51 -3.11
C ALA A 31 6.53 -10.51 -2.25
N GLY A 32 5.25 -10.77 -2.03
CA GLY A 32 4.37 -9.87 -1.29
C GLY A 32 4.01 -8.60 -2.07
N HIS A 33 4.07 -8.61 -3.41
CA HIS A 33 3.68 -7.51 -4.28
C HIS A 33 2.14 -7.42 -4.41
N LEU A 34 1.47 -7.24 -3.28
CA LEU A 34 0.02 -7.17 -3.21
C LEU A 34 -0.46 -6.25 -2.09
N TYR A 35 -1.72 -5.85 -2.20
CA TYR A 35 -2.46 -5.19 -1.13
C TYR A 35 -3.86 -5.80 -1.00
N LEU A 36 -4.46 -5.68 0.18
CA LEU A 36 -5.86 -6.03 0.39
C LEU A 36 -6.72 -4.79 0.12
N SER A 37 -7.84 -4.95 -0.60
CA SER A 37 -8.77 -3.85 -0.85
C SER A 37 -10.22 -4.31 -1.01
N SER A 38 -11.15 -3.51 -0.49
CA SER A 38 -12.60 -3.64 -0.69
C SER A 38 -13.14 -2.70 -1.79
N GLY A 39 -12.28 -2.16 -2.65
CA GLY A 39 -12.67 -1.29 -3.76
C GLY A 39 -11.59 -0.28 -4.17
N PRO A 40 -11.06 0.55 -3.25
CA PRO A 40 -10.08 1.58 -3.59
C PRO A 40 -8.76 1.01 -4.12
N ALA A 41 -8.11 1.75 -5.02
CA ALA A 41 -6.74 1.46 -5.41
C ALA A 41 -5.78 2.09 -4.41
N LEU A 42 -4.74 1.36 -4.00
CA LEU A 42 -3.70 1.85 -3.10
C LEU A 42 -2.34 1.26 -3.50
N THR A 43 -1.34 2.11 -3.70
CA THR A 43 0.06 1.68 -3.86
C THR A 43 0.97 2.34 -2.84
N LEU A 44 2.06 1.65 -2.54
CA LEU A 44 3.16 2.15 -1.73
C LEU A 44 4.47 1.80 -2.45
N ASP A 45 5.23 2.83 -2.77
CA ASP A 45 6.50 2.76 -3.50
C ASP A 45 7.57 3.56 -2.74
N ALA A 46 8.83 3.21 -2.96
CA ALA A 46 9.97 3.93 -2.44
C ALA A 46 11.07 4.05 -3.49
N ARG A 47 11.76 5.19 -3.49
CA ARG A 47 12.87 5.48 -4.38
C ARG A 47 14.02 6.11 -3.63
N ALA A 48 15.19 5.50 -3.74
CA ALA A 48 16.41 6.04 -3.18
C ALA A 48 17.12 7.04 -4.11
N GLY A 49 18.08 7.79 -3.55
CA GLY A 49 18.85 8.80 -4.27
C GLY A 49 19.69 8.27 -5.44
N ASP A 50 20.10 6.99 -5.41
CA ASP A 50 20.84 6.34 -6.50
C ASP A 50 19.93 5.75 -7.60
N GLY A 51 18.61 5.86 -7.45
CA GLY A 51 17.64 5.32 -8.37
C GLY A 51 17.08 3.94 -8.01
N THR A 52 17.57 3.29 -6.96
CA THR A 52 17.00 2.04 -6.43
C THR A 52 15.52 2.22 -6.12
N ARG A 53 14.70 1.27 -6.54
CA ARG A 53 13.24 1.25 -6.33
C ARG A 53 12.86 0.06 -5.46
N ALA A 54 11.86 0.27 -4.63
CA ALA A 54 11.19 -0.77 -3.85
C ALA A 54 9.69 -0.50 -3.90
N MET A 55 8.89 -1.55 -3.96
CA MET A 55 7.44 -1.46 -3.81
C MET A 55 6.96 -2.27 -2.61
N MET A 56 5.68 -2.19 -2.27
CA MET A 56 5.06 -3.03 -1.23
C MET A 56 5.49 -4.50 -1.35
N GLY A 57 6.03 -5.09 -0.28
CA GLY A 57 6.66 -6.43 -0.26
C GLY A 57 8.20 -6.40 -0.28
N ASP A 58 8.81 -5.35 -0.82
CA ASP A 58 10.26 -5.24 -0.95
C ASP A 58 10.95 -4.66 0.30
N SER A 59 12.29 -4.65 0.25
CA SER A 59 13.15 -3.98 1.23
C SER A 59 13.94 -2.83 0.60
N ILE A 60 14.19 -1.78 1.38
CA ILE A 60 15.07 -0.66 0.99
C ILE A 60 16.05 -0.35 2.13
N GLY A 61 17.34 -0.29 1.82
CA GLY A 61 18.42 -0.17 2.81
C GLY A 61 19.15 1.16 2.86
N GLN A 62 18.53 2.18 2.28
CA GLN A 62 19.10 3.53 2.18
C GLN A 62 18.01 4.58 2.33
N ASP A 63 18.41 5.83 2.55
CA ASP A 63 17.48 6.95 2.63
C ASP A 63 16.68 7.04 1.32
N ALA A 64 15.36 7.06 1.46
CA ALA A 64 14.44 6.96 0.33
C ALA A 64 13.26 7.94 0.46
N THR A 65 12.75 8.35 -0.69
CA THR A 65 11.46 9.04 -0.81
C THR A 65 10.39 7.98 -1.05
N PHE A 66 9.44 7.91 -0.14
CA PHE A 66 8.27 7.06 -0.22
C PHE A 66 7.12 7.81 -0.90
N GLU A 67 6.27 7.06 -1.57
CA GLU A 67 5.10 7.55 -2.27
C GLU A 67 3.92 6.60 -2.01
N ALA A 68 2.84 7.14 -1.44
CA ALA A 68 1.55 6.46 -1.39
C ALA A 68 0.60 7.11 -2.40
N SER A 69 -0.01 6.30 -3.26
CA SER A 69 -0.98 6.75 -4.28
C SER A 69 -2.31 6.05 -4.08
N TRP A 70 -3.40 6.80 -4.16
CA TRP A 70 -4.74 6.25 -3.95
C TRP A 70 -5.76 6.82 -4.95
N GLN A 71 -6.78 6.01 -5.25
CA GLN A 71 -7.86 6.36 -6.17
C GLN A 71 -9.16 5.64 -5.77
N ALA A 72 -10.29 6.15 -6.27
CA ALA A 72 -11.62 5.54 -6.11
C ALA A 72 -12.01 5.28 -4.64
N CYS A 73 -11.66 6.21 -3.75
CA CYS A 73 -12.03 6.15 -2.34
C CYS A 73 -13.47 6.64 -2.12
N PRO A 74 -14.20 6.10 -1.11
CA PRO A 74 -15.48 6.65 -0.73
C PRO A 74 -15.34 8.02 -0.04
N PRO A 75 -16.40 8.85 -0.02
CA PRO A 75 -16.37 10.14 0.67
C PRO A 75 -15.98 10.03 2.15
N GLY A 76 -15.07 10.91 2.58
CA GLY A 76 -14.56 10.94 3.96
C GLY A 76 -13.52 9.86 4.28
N ALA A 77 -13.04 9.13 3.26
CA ALA A 77 -11.94 8.20 3.43
C ALA A 77 -10.67 8.92 3.90
N THR A 78 -9.86 8.23 4.69
CA THR A 78 -8.59 8.74 5.22
C THR A 78 -7.45 7.82 4.82
N LEU A 79 -6.39 8.38 4.21
CA LEU A 79 -5.11 7.71 4.06
C LEU A 79 -4.36 7.77 5.39
N ARG A 80 -3.76 6.65 5.81
CA ARG A 80 -2.85 6.57 6.95
C ARG A 80 -1.55 5.91 6.55
N ILE A 81 -0.44 6.52 6.94
CA ILE A 81 0.88 5.91 6.85
C ILE A 81 1.26 5.39 8.22
N ILE A 82 1.52 4.10 8.32
CA ILE A 82 1.86 3.41 9.57
C ILE A 82 3.31 2.93 9.49
N ALA A 83 4.13 3.31 10.46
CA ALA A 83 5.51 2.87 10.59
C ALA A 83 5.69 2.15 11.94
N ASN A 84 6.16 0.89 11.93
CA ASN A 84 6.29 0.08 13.14
C ASN A 84 5.02 0.02 14.03
N GLY A 85 3.84 0.07 13.41
CA GLY A 85 2.54 0.06 14.10
C GLY A 85 2.08 1.42 14.61
N CYS A 86 2.91 2.46 14.46
CA CYS A 86 2.59 3.82 14.88
C CYS A 86 2.12 4.67 13.69
N LEU A 87 1.11 5.50 13.91
CA LEU A 87 0.65 6.47 12.92
C LEU A 87 1.72 7.53 12.67
N LEU A 88 2.21 7.60 11.44
CA LEU A 88 3.17 8.62 11.00
C LEU A 88 2.46 9.81 10.35
N HIS A 89 1.55 9.54 9.41
CA HIS A 89 0.78 10.55 8.68
C HIS A 89 -0.67 10.12 8.51
N ALA A 90 -1.58 11.10 8.49
CA ALA A 90 -2.97 10.90 8.10
C ALA A 90 -3.45 12.10 7.28
N GLN A 91 -4.24 11.86 6.24
CA GLN A 91 -4.88 12.92 5.46
C GLN A 91 -6.18 12.44 4.79
N ASP A 92 -7.00 13.40 4.37
CA ASP A 92 -8.17 13.12 3.55
C ASP A 92 -7.74 12.43 2.24
N ALA A 93 -8.47 11.37 1.91
CA ALA A 93 -8.27 10.58 0.71
C ALA A 93 -9.55 10.53 -0.14
N THR A 94 -10.48 11.46 0.05
CA THR A 94 -11.75 11.50 -0.69
C THR A 94 -11.48 11.66 -2.18
N GLU A 95 -10.61 12.60 -2.54
CA GLU A 95 -10.15 12.77 -3.92
C GLU A 95 -8.90 11.93 -4.20
N PRO A 96 -8.71 11.43 -5.44
CA PRO A 96 -7.48 10.75 -5.83
C PRO A 96 -6.24 11.60 -5.56
N GLY A 97 -5.16 10.98 -5.10
CA GLY A 97 -4.00 11.75 -4.67
C GLY A 97 -2.73 10.94 -4.49
N ILE A 98 -1.67 11.69 -4.20
CA ILE A 98 -0.33 11.17 -3.94
C ILE A 98 0.22 11.87 -2.69
N HIS A 99 0.83 11.08 -1.80
CA HIS A 99 1.55 11.56 -0.64
C HIS A 99 3.01 11.13 -0.72
N ARG A 100 3.93 12.09 -0.58
CA ARG A 100 5.36 11.82 -0.58
C ARG A 100 6.01 12.28 0.72
N TRP A 101 6.91 11.45 1.24
CA TRP A 101 7.73 11.78 2.41
C TRP A 101 9.09 11.09 2.27
N SER A 102 10.11 11.59 2.98
CA SER A 102 11.43 10.97 3.03
C SER A 102 11.63 10.26 4.36
N MET A 103 12.33 9.13 4.34
CA MET A 103 12.63 8.35 5.54
C MET A 103 13.99 7.66 5.43
N ALA A 104 14.74 7.67 6.53
CA ALA A 104 15.99 6.92 6.66
C ALA A 104 15.70 5.49 7.19
N PRO A 105 16.49 4.47 6.80
CA PRO A 105 16.25 3.09 7.25
C PRO A 105 16.30 2.90 8.77
N ARG A 106 16.99 3.77 9.49
CA ARG A 106 17.05 3.74 10.96
C ARG A 106 15.79 4.27 11.66
N ALA A 107 14.87 4.89 10.93
CA ALA A 107 13.69 5.55 11.51
C ALA A 107 12.53 4.56 11.79
N ALA A 108 12.46 3.45 11.06
CA ALA A 108 11.47 2.40 11.23
C ALA A 108 12.01 1.08 10.68
N SER A 109 11.39 -0.05 10.99
CA SER A 109 11.72 -1.37 10.42
C SER A 109 10.82 -1.73 9.25
N TRP A 110 9.61 -1.15 9.20
CA TRP A 110 8.67 -1.32 8.11
C TRP A 110 7.69 -0.15 8.04
N VAL A 111 7.13 0.07 6.85
CA VAL A 111 6.10 1.07 6.58
C VAL A 111 4.98 0.44 5.75
N THR A 112 3.72 0.77 6.08
CA THR A 112 2.51 0.36 5.34
C THR A 112 1.63 1.58 5.10
N ALA A 113 0.80 1.53 4.06
CA ALA A 113 -0.29 2.47 3.86
C ALA A 113 -1.65 1.79 4.08
N GLU A 114 -2.57 2.50 4.73
CA GLU A 114 -3.95 2.08 4.94
C GLU A 114 -4.92 3.13 4.40
N LEU A 115 -6.04 2.68 3.84
CA LEU A 115 -7.22 3.52 3.61
C LEU A 115 -8.31 3.10 4.59
N ARG A 116 -8.92 4.07 5.28
CA ARG A 116 -10.03 3.82 6.21
C ARG A 116 -11.26 4.63 5.87
N SER A 117 -12.44 4.06 6.12
CA SER A 117 -13.71 4.76 5.99
C SER A 117 -13.89 5.79 7.12
N THR A 118 -14.89 6.66 6.99
CA THR A 118 -15.30 7.60 8.05
C THR A 118 -15.67 6.88 9.36
N ALA A 119 -16.12 5.63 9.28
CA ALA A 119 -16.44 4.79 10.44
C ALA A 119 -15.20 4.08 11.02
N GLY A 120 -14.01 4.24 10.40
CA GLY A 120 -12.76 3.63 10.83
C GLY A 120 -12.50 2.22 10.31
N GLU A 121 -13.40 1.68 9.47
CA GLU A 121 -13.24 0.38 8.83
C GLU A 121 -12.08 0.39 7.85
N LEU A 122 -11.38 -0.74 7.71
CA LEU A 122 -10.27 -0.87 6.78
C LEU A 122 -10.79 -1.10 5.36
N LEU A 123 -10.47 -0.18 4.45
CA LEU A 123 -10.86 -0.25 3.04
C LEU A 123 -9.74 -0.82 2.16
N ALA A 124 -8.49 -0.48 2.47
CA ALA A 124 -7.33 -1.09 1.84
C ALA A 124 -6.11 -1.05 2.76
N VAL A 125 -5.18 -2.00 2.59
CA VAL A 125 -3.88 -2.01 3.27
C VAL A 125 -2.82 -2.65 2.37
N THR A 126 -1.68 -1.99 2.22
CA THR A 126 -0.54 -2.53 1.46
C THR A 126 0.23 -3.56 2.28
N ASN A 127 0.89 -4.49 1.60
CA ASN A 127 2.03 -5.13 2.23
C ASN A 127 3.11 -4.09 2.61
N PRO A 128 3.97 -4.39 3.59
CA PRO A 128 4.96 -3.43 4.04
C PRO A 128 6.08 -3.24 3.02
N ILE A 129 6.67 -2.04 2.98
CA ILE A 129 8.07 -1.88 2.57
C ILE A 129 8.92 -2.02 3.82
N PHE A 130 9.89 -2.94 3.80
CA PHE A 130 10.82 -3.16 4.91
C PHE A 130 12.02 -2.23 4.80
N LEU A 131 12.48 -1.72 5.93
CA LEU A 131 13.68 -0.91 6.02
C LEU A 131 14.75 -1.70 6.76
N SER A 132 15.87 -1.97 6.09
CA SER A 132 17.00 -2.73 6.65
C SER A 132 18.29 -1.97 6.37
N ALA A 133 18.91 -1.43 7.41
CA ALA A 133 20.19 -0.73 7.31
C ALA A 133 21.36 -1.72 7.14
#